data_AF-A0AAW4BBP4-F1
#
_entry.id   AF-A0AAW4BBP4-F1
#
_cell.length_a   1.000
_cell.length_b   1.000
_cell.length_c   1.000
_cell.angle_alpha   90.00
_cell.angle_beta   90.00
_cell.angle_gamma   90.00
#
_symmetry.space_group_name_H-M   'P 1'
#
loop_
_entity.id
_entity.type
_entity.pdbx_description
1 polymer ?
#
loop_
_entity_poly.entity_id
_entity_poly.type
_entity_poly.pdbx_seq_one_letter_code
_entity_poly.pdbx_strand_id
1 'polypeptide(L)'
;MIVTNTFNENLSEESKQNWLSYWKHFNNNEYQFCAEHNCINKHHHGVLVKQTGCSDDRLFVIPLCKEHSANFLNPIELDEKVSVVPAELSL
;
A
#
# COMPACT_ATOMS: atom_id res chain seq x y z
N MET A 1 6.09 -9.70 4.76
CA MET A 1 5.06 -10.14 3.77
C MET A 1 5.45 -9.59 2.41
N ILE A 2 5.34 -10.35 1.32
CA ILE A 2 5.62 -9.83 -0.04
C ILE A 2 4.31 -9.49 -0.74
N VAL A 3 4.27 -8.31 -1.35
CA VAL A 3 3.09 -7.80 -2.04
C VAL A 3 3.40 -7.25 -3.43
N THR A 4 2.42 -7.34 -4.32
CA THR A 4 2.46 -6.81 -5.68
C THR A 4 1.39 -5.77 -5.90
N ASN A 5 1.72 -4.75 -6.69
CA ASN A 5 0.75 -3.78 -7.16
C ASN A 5 -0.38 -4.47 -7.96
N THR A 6 -1.61 -4.03 -7.73
CA THR A 6 -2.78 -4.55 -8.46
C THR A 6 -3.24 -3.71 -9.63
N PHE A 7 -2.75 -2.49 -9.79
CA PHE A 7 -3.07 -1.67 -10.95
C PHE A 7 -1.93 -1.71 -11.95
N ASN A 8 -2.26 -2.10 -13.18
CA ASN A 8 -1.37 -2.00 -14.34
C ASN A 8 -1.27 -0.56 -14.88
N GLU A 9 -2.10 0.36 -14.38
CA GLU A 9 -2.16 1.77 -14.79
C GLU A 9 -1.75 2.69 -13.64
N ASN A 10 -1.16 3.83 -13.98
CA ASN A 10 -0.83 4.87 -13.01
C ASN A 10 -2.12 5.52 -12.49
N LEU A 11 -2.49 5.20 -11.24
CA LEU A 11 -3.53 5.92 -10.52
C LEU A 11 -3.21 7.42 -10.47
N SER A 12 -4.26 8.26 -10.49
CA SER A 12 -4.10 9.70 -10.29
C SER A 12 -3.57 10.00 -8.88
N GLU A 13 -2.92 11.15 -8.73
CA GLU A 13 -2.44 11.59 -7.41
C GLU A 13 -3.59 11.71 -6.40
N GLU A 14 -4.77 12.18 -6.85
CA GLU A 14 -5.97 12.24 -6.01
C GLU A 14 -6.40 10.85 -5.52
N SER A 15 -6.48 9.86 -6.41
CA SER A 15 -6.84 8.49 -6.02
C SER A 15 -5.86 7.90 -5.01
N LYS A 16 -4.55 8.16 -5.17
CA LYS A 16 -3.53 7.71 -4.20
C LYS A 16 -3.67 8.38 -2.83
N GLN A 17 -4.07 9.66 -2.80
CA GLN A 17 -4.36 10.36 -1.53
C GLN A 17 -5.64 9.85 -0.86
N ASN A 18 -6.66 9.50 -1.64
CA ASN A 18 -7.89 8.91 -1.11
C ASN A 18 -7.61 7.54 -0.48
N TRP A 19 -6.80 6.71 -1.14
CA TRP A 19 -6.36 5.44 -0.55
C TRP A 19 -5.49 5.63 0.70
N LEU A 20 -4.64 6.66 0.74
CA LEU A 20 -3.87 6.94 1.96
C LEU A 20 -4.80 7.33 3.11
N SER A 21 -5.82 8.14 2.82
CA SER A 21 -6.82 8.56 3.81
C SER A 21 -7.63 7.36 4.33
N TYR A 22 -8.02 6.46 3.42
CA TYR A 22 -8.65 5.19 3.79
C TYR A 22 -7.75 4.38 4.72
N TRP A 23 -6.49 4.16 4.34
CA TRP A 23 -5.54 3.41 5.16
C TRP A 23 -5.35 4.04 6.54
N LYS A 24 -5.22 5.36 6.62
CA LYS A 24 -5.09 6.10 7.89
C LYS A 24 -6.32 5.97 8.78
N HIS A 25 -7.52 5.85 8.21
CA HIS A 25 -8.74 5.72 8.99
C HIS A 25 -8.80 4.39 9.75
N PHE A 26 -8.30 3.31 9.14
CA PHE A 26 -8.29 1.97 9.75
C PHE A 26 -6.97 1.63 10.47
N ASN A 27 -5.92 2.40 10.21
CA ASN A 27 -4.65 2.22 10.90
C ASN A 27 -4.65 2.95 12.25
N ASN A 28 -4.69 2.18 13.33
CA ASN A 28 -4.66 2.70 14.70
C ASN A 28 -3.25 3.10 15.19
N ASN A 29 -2.21 2.85 14.39
CA ASN A 29 -0.82 3.15 14.76
C ASN A 29 -0.35 4.48 14.16
N GLU A 30 0.49 5.23 14.88
CA GLU A 30 1.18 6.43 14.34
C GLU A 30 2.31 6.08 13.35
N TYR A 31 2.09 5.09 12.48
CA TYR A 31 3.08 4.66 11.50
C TYR A 31 3.18 5.70 10.37
N GLN A 32 4.33 6.36 10.26
CA GLN A 32 4.55 7.51 9.35
C GLN A 32 5.45 7.21 8.15
N PHE A 33 5.99 6.00 8.06
CA PHE A 33 7.00 5.62 7.08
C PHE A 33 6.42 4.83 5.92
N CYS A 34 7.23 4.65 4.88
CA CYS A 34 6.93 3.78 3.76
C CYS A 34 6.81 2.32 4.25
N ALA A 35 5.84 1.60 3.74
CA ALA A 35 5.61 0.20 4.10
C ALA A 35 6.72 -0.75 3.61
N GLU A 36 7.56 -0.32 2.67
CA GLU A 36 8.69 -1.14 2.19
C GLU A 36 9.76 -1.27 3.29
N HIS A 37 10.21 -2.50 3.53
CA HIS A 37 11.06 -2.88 4.66
C HIS A 37 12.33 -2.04 4.82
N ASN A 38 12.97 -1.64 3.72
CA ASN A 38 14.22 -0.87 3.74
C ASN A 38 14.04 0.63 3.46
N CYS A 39 12.81 1.16 3.54
CA CYS A 39 12.53 2.54 3.19
C CYS A 39 12.13 3.38 4.40
N ILE A 40 13.01 4.31 4.76
CA ILE A 40 12.77 5.27 5.86
C ILE A 40 12.07 6.57 5.41
N ASN A 41 11.69 6.67 4.14
CA ASN A 41 10.97 7.84 3.63
C ASN A 41 9.55 7.88 4.20
N LYS A 42 9.03 9.08 4.44
CA LYS A 42 7.65 9.24 4.91
C LYS A 42 6.65 8.75 3.87
N HIS A 43 5.57 8.12 4.32
CA HIS A 43 4.50 7.74 3.42
C HIS A 43 3.83 8.98 2.83
N HIS A 44 3.41 8.88 1.58
CA HIS A 44 2.71 9.95 0.88
C HIS A 44 1.49 9.46 0.10
N HIS A 45 1.44 8.18 -0.25
CA HIS A 45 0.37 7.58 -1.05
C HIS A 45 -0.13 6.29 -0.42
N GLY A 46 -1.41 5.99 -0.60
CA GLY A 46 -1.97 4.67 -0.36
C GLY A 46 -2.01 3.92 -1.69
N VAL A 47 -1.65 2.64 -1.65
CA VAL A 47 -1.64 1.79 -2.84
C VAL A 47 -2.35 0.48 -2.54
N LEU A 48 -3.18 0.04 -3.49
CA LEU A 48 -3.80 -1.28 -3.46
C LEU A 48 -2.80 -2.34 -3.91
N VAL A 49 -2.73 -3.42 -3.14
CA VAL A 49 -1.83 -4.54 -3.35
C VAL A 49 -2.52 -5.87 -3.11
N LYS A 50 -1.92 -6.92 -3.67
CA LYS A 50 -2.21 -8.33 -3.34
C LYS A 50 -1.00 -8.97 -2.70
N GLN A 51 -1.23 -9.98 -1.88
CA GLN A 51 -0.16 -10.84 -1.39
C GLN A 51 0.40 -11.68 -2.53
N THR A 52 1.72 -11.65 -2.72
CA THR A 52 2.38 -12.47 -3.74
C THR A 52 2.31 -13.95 -3.37
N GLY A 53 1.92 -14.79 -4.33
CA GLY A 53 1.86 -16.25 -4.15
C GLY A 53 0.68 -16.76 -3.33
N CYS A 54 -0.25 -15.89 -2.94
CA CYS A 54 -1.51 -16.29 -2.32
C CYS A 54 -2.56 -16.56 -3.42
N SER A 55 -3.34 -17.64 -3.28
CA SER A 55 -4.46 -17.95 -4.18
C SER A 55 -5.68 -17.05 -3.94
N ASP A 56 -5.62 -16.23 -2.90
CA ASP A 56 -6.68 -15.31 -2.51
C ASP A 56 -6.52 -13.97 -3.22
N ASP A 57 -7.57 -13.56 -3.94
CA ASP A 57 -7.62 -12.29 -4.66
C ASP A 57 -7.93 -11.07 -3.77
N ARG A 58 -7.93 -11.25 -2.43
CA ARG A 58 -8.09 -10.17 -1.46
C ARG A 58 -7.12 -9.02 -1.72
N LEU A 59 -7.70 -7.83 -1.77
CA LEU A 59 -6.98 -6.57 -1.93
C LEU A 59 -6.70 -5.94 -0.58
N PHE A 60 -5.56 -5.29 -0.48
CA PHE A 60 -5.16 -4.57 0.71
C PHE A 60 -4.63 -3.20 0.35
N VAL A 61 -4.75 -2.23 1.25
CA VAL A 61 -4.13 -0.91 1.14
C VAL A 61 -2.91 -0.86 2.04
N ILE A 62 -1.81 -0.34 1.50
CA ILE A 62 -0.58 -0.04 2.24
C ILE A 62 -0.09 1.39 1.97
N PRO A 63 0.64 2.02 2.92
CA PRO A 63 1.20 3.34 2.74
C PRO A 63 2.58 3.28 2.08
N LEU A 64 2.81 4.00 0.99
CA LEU A 64 4.13 4.09 0.33
C LEU A 64 4.58 5.55 0.21
N CYS A 65 5.90 5.75 0.14
CA CYS A 65 6.46 7.06 -0.22
C CYS A 65 6.18 7.39 -1.70
N LYS A 66 6.44 8.63 -2.11
CA LYS A 66 6.25 9.07 -3.50
C LYS A 66 7.04 8.22 -4.50
N GLU A 67 8.28 7.87 -4.17
CA GLU A 67 9.18 7.15 -5.07
C GLU A 67 8.73 5.71 -5.30
N HIS A 68 8.40 4.98 -4.22
CA HIS A 68 7.92 3.61 -4.32
C HIS A 68 6.54 3.52 -4.95
N SER A 69 5.63 4.46 -4.67
CA SER A 69 4.32 4.47 -5.32
C SER A 69 4.38 4.88 -6.80
N ALA A 70 5.38 5.66 -7.23
CA ALA A 70 5.57 6.01 -8.63
C ALA A 70 6.22 4.88 -9.45
N ASN A 71 7.03 4.03 -8.81
CA ASN A 71 7.79 2.96 -9.47
C ASN A 71 7.43 1.56 -8.94
N PHE A 72 6.17 1.35 -8.59
CA PHE A 72 5.71 0.07 -8.02
C PHE A 72 5.48 -1.00 -9.09
N LEU A 73 6.57 -1.44 -9.73
CA LEU A 73 6.57 -2.45 -10.78
C LEU A 73 6.96 -3.84 -10.26
N ASN A 74 7.82 -3.88 -9.24
CA ASN A 74 8.32 -5.12 -8.66
C ASN A 74 7.60 -5.44 -7.34
N PRO A 75 7.47 -6.72 -6.96
CA PRO A 75 7.03 -7.08 -5.62
C PRO A 75 7.93 -6.42 -4.57
N ILE A 76 7.32 -5.97 -3.47
CA ILE A 76 8.05 -5.38 -2.34
C ILE A 76 7.81 -6.21 -1.08
N GLU A 77 8.82 -6.25 -0.24
CA GLU A 77 8.70 -6.79 1.11
C GLU A 77 8.23 -5.69 2.07
N LEU A 78 7.23 -6.02 2.89
CA LEU A 78 6.65 -5.10 3.86
C LEU A 78 7.40 -5.13 5.19
N ASP A 79 7.61 -3.95 5.76
CA ASP A 79 8.05 -3.76 7.14
C ASP A 79 7.08 -4.43 8.12
N GLU A 80 7.61 -5.10 9.15
CA GLU A 80 6.80 -5.88 10.08
C GLU A 80 5.83 -5.03 10.91
N LYS A 81 6.09 -3.74 11.05
CA LYS A 81 5.26 -2.82 11.87
C LYS A 81 4.17 -2.15 11.06
N VAL A 82 4.15 -2.31 9.74
CA VAL A 82 3.12 -1.69 8.91
C VAL A 82 1.79 -2.42 9.03
N SER A 83 0.72 -1.66 9.23
CA SER A 83 -0.63 -2.19 9.16
C SER A 83 -1.03 -2.44 7.71
N VAL A 84 -1.51 -3.63 7.41
CA VAL A 84 -2.08 -3.99 6.09
C VAL A 84 -3.60 -3.96 6.21
N VAL A 85 -4.25 -3.00 5.55
CA VAL A 85 -5.70 -2.77 5.71
C VAL A 85 -6.45 -3.45 4.56
N PRO A 86 -7.37 -4.39 4.81
CA PRO A 86 -8.21 -4.96 3.75
C PRO A 86 -8.99 -3.87 3.01
N ALA A 87 -8.98 -3.89 1.69
CA ALA A 87 -9.82 -3.01 0.89
C ALA A 87 -11.20 -3.64 0.74
N GLU A 88 -12.14 -3.25 1.59
CA GLU A 88 -13.54 -3.62 1.40
C GLU A 88 -14.13 -2.81 0.24
N LEU A 89 -13.98 -3.34 -0.97
CA LEU A 89 -14.74 -2.90 -2.12
C LEU A 89 -16.13 -3.54 -2.02
N SER A 90 -17.02 -2.96 -1.22
CA SER A 90 -18.45 -3.28 -1.34
C SER A 90 -18.92 -2.80 -2.71
N LEU A 91 -19.15 -3.74 -3.63
CA LEU A 91 -19.78 -3.54 -4.94
C LEU A 91 -21.20 -3.00 -4.82
#